data_AF-A0A2W4QXN7-F1
#
_entry.id   AF-A0A2W4QXN7-F1
#
_cell.length_a   1.000
_cell.length_b   1.000
_cell.length_c   1.000
_cell.angle_alpha   90.00
_cell.angle_beta   90.00
_cell.angle_gamma   90.00
#
_symmetry.space_group_name_H-M   'P 1'
#
loop_
_entity.id
_entity.type
_entity.pdbx_description
1 polymer ?
#
loop_
_entity_poly.entity_id
_entity_poly.type
_entity_poly.pdbx_seq_one_letter_code
_entity_poly.pdbx_strand_id
1 'polypeptide(L)'
;IFFFEDQRPRSSALVSFFLRMGHPFGQQFGPNACPAKAYTGGRGTVGRVANRGCMAGLGVSPSARERHACAVGVPASLWLWLAASAVMSATVLLGQWGALLAWPVTAFWWLGRSGRWFAAGLWLGFAISLKLFLAPLSGWCLLRRDARVAVLGSLLGATAAVALGAAVYGPFAYLEWINQLRSVSWYWGVTNASVWGWIARTWSPSPYFTAVAHLPISWVYGLSIALSTIVGVISLLRAQHVDVDQAVALLVIASLWCSPLGWIYYGWLALPPVLWLWLDGRLPPLLVLAGAVLLLWSPLPIFGWLSVRGVQTGWWSFTLGSAYFWGLTAFLLAAYYARPTNGVSRGNAPVSSAEEVSNPLGGARKSLIHLGALQ
;
A
#
# COMPACT_ATOMS: atom_id res chain seq x y z
N ILE A 1 -8.89 -8.72 20.77
CA ILE A 1 -10.19 -8.27 20.23
C ILE A 1 -10.30 -8.71 18.77
N PHE A 2 -10.78 -9.93 18.50
CA PHE A 2 -11.10 -10.35 17.14
C PHE A 2 -12.31 -11.28 17.19
N PHE A 3 -13.46 -10.79 16.73
CA PHE A 3 -14.61 -11.63 16.46
C PHE A 3 -14.34 -12.37 15.14
N PHE A 4 -14.11 -13.68 15.22
CA PHE A 4 -14.33 -14.56 14.08
C PHE A 4 -15.74 -15.11 14.24
N GLU A 5 -16.66 -14.58 13.45
CA GLU A 5 -18.01 -15.12 13.33
C GLU A 5 -17.93 -16.41 12.51
N ASP A 6 -18.41 -17.51 13.10
CA ASP A 6 -18.48 -18.84 12.48
C ASP A 6 -19.40 -18.77 11.25
N GLN A 7 -18.80 -18.71 10.05
CA GLN A 7 -19.49 -18.63 8.75
C GLN A 7 -20.06 -19.99 8.31
N ARG A 8 -20.42 -20.88 9.24
CA ARG A 8 -21.30 -22.00 8.92
C ARG A 8 -22.64 -21.45 8.42
N PRO A 9 -23.25 -22.01 7.36
CA PRO A 9 -24.47 -21.48 6.77
C PRO A 9 -25.63 -21.67 7.73
N ARG A 10 -25.85 -20.71 8.62
CA ARG A 10 -27.14 -20.49 9.25
C ARG A 10 -27.99 -19.77 8.22
N SER A 11 -29.09 -20.39 7.81
CA SER A 11 -30.12 -19.81 6.95
C SER A 11 -30.67 -18.52 7.59
N SER A 12 -30.04 -17.38 7.33
CA SER A 12 -30.47 -16.09 7.87
C SER A 12 -31.36 -15.37 6.86
N ALA A 13 -32.46 -14.82 7.37
CA ALA A 13 -33.50 -14.09 6.63
C ALA A 13 -32.98 -12.88 5.81
N LEU A 14 -31.72 -12.48 6.01
CA LEU A 14 -31.05 -11.41 5.27
C LEU A 14 -30.84 -11.72 3.78
N VAL A 15 -30.63 -12.99 3.41
CA VAL A 15 -30.52 -13.38 1.99
C VAL A 15 -31.87 -13.23 1.28
N SER A 16 -32.98 -13.47 1.98
CA SER A 16 -34.34 -13.28 1.44
C SER A 16 -34.73 -11.81 1.30
N PHE A 17 -34.14 -10.90 2.09
CA PHE A 17 -34.39 -9.46 2.01
C PHE A 17 -33.81 -8.84 0.73
N PHE A 18 -32.58 -9.22 0.34
CA PHE A 18 -31.94 -8.69 -0.86
C PHE A 18 -32.52 -9.22 -2.18
N LEU A 19 -33.18 -10.37 -2.17
CA LEU A 19 -33.84 -10.91 -3.36
C LEU A 19 -35.19 -10.23 -3.69
N ARG A 20 -35.75 -9.39 -2.79
CA ARG A 20 -37.06 -8.74 -2.99
C ARG A 20 -37.04 -7.31 -3.55
N MET A 21 -35.87 -6.66 -3.68
CA MET A 21 -35.78 -5.28 -4.15
C MET A 21 -35.37 -5.14 -5.63
N GLY A 22 -36.01 -5.90 -6.52
CA GLY A 22 -35.82 -5.79 -7.97
C GLY A 22 -37.06 -5.34 -8.71
N HIS A 23 -37.37 -4.03 -8.74
CA HIS A 23 -38.11 -3.37 -9.83
C HIS A 23 -37.83 -1.85 -9.81
N PRO A 24 -37.87 -1.15 -10.97
CA PRO A 24 -37.09 0.06 -11.19
C PRO A 24 -37.86 1.35 -10.91
N PHE A 25 -37.19 2.32 -10.30
CA PHE A 25 -37.58 3.72 -10.36
C PHE A 25 -36.73 4.43 -11.42
N GLY A 26 -37.37 4.86 -12.50
CA GLY A 26 -36.81 5.86 -13.39
C GLY A 26 -37.02 7.25 -12.82
N GLN A 27 -36.05 8.15 -12.98
CA GLN A 27 -36.30 9.57 -13.10
C GLN A 27 -35.13 10.29 -13.78
N GLN A 28 -35.52 11.27 -14.59
CA GLN A 28 -34.74 12.12 -15.48
C GLN A 28 -33.91 13.14 -14.71
N PHE A 29 -32.69 13.44 -15.19
CA PHE A 29 -32.05 14.73 -14.95
C PHE A 29 -31.37 15.23 -16.24
N GLY A 30 -31.73 16.45 -16.64
CA GLY A 30 -31.22 17.15 -17.81
C GLY A 30 -29.83 17.80 -17.58
N PRO A 31 -29.26 18.42 -18.63
CA PRO A 31 -27.85 18.78 -18.67
C PRO A 31 -27.62 20.21 -18.16
N ASN A 32 -26.73 20.37 -17.19
CA ASN A 32 -26.14 21.68 -16.87
C ASN A 32 -24.67 21.69 -17.28
N ALA A 33 -24.44 22.30 -18.44
CA ALA A 33 -23.14 22.71 -18.92
C ALA A 33 -22.66 23.96 -18.15
N CYS A 34 -21.35 24.04 -17.91
CA CYS A 34 -20.66 25.29 -17.59
C CYS A 34 -19.31 25.33 -18.32
N PRO A 35 -18.78 26.52 -18.63
CA PRO A 35 -18.15 26.79 -19.91
C PRO A 35 -16.64 26.58 -19.94
N ALA A 36 -16.14 26.24 -21.12
CA ALA A 36 -14.74 26.25 -21.48
C ALA A 36 -14.18 27.68 -21.43
N LYS A 37 -13.08 27.88 -20.70
CA LYS A 37 -12.22 29.06 -20.84
C LYS A 37 -11.25 28.83 -22.00
N ALA A 38 -11.43 29.61 -23.05
CA ALA A 38 -10.50 29.76 -24.15
C ALA A 38 -9.18 30.37 -23.66
N TYR A 39 -8.05 29.72 -24.00
CA TYR A 39 -6.73 30.34 -23.96
C TYR A 39 -6.42 30.88 -25.36
N THR A 40 -6.52 32.20 -25.51
CA THR A 40 -5.96 32.93 -26.66
C THR A 40 -4.52 33.33 -26.36
N GLY A 41 -3.69 33.25 -27.41
CA GLY A 41 -2.24 33.32 -27.36
C GLY A 41 -1.60 34.67 -27.01
N GLY A 42 -0.27 34.61 -26.88
CA GLY A 42 0.63 35.75 -26.84
C GLY A 42 2.05 35.32 -27.24
N ARG A 43 2.46 35.65 -28.47
CA ARG A 43 3.87 35.67 -28.92
C ARG A 43 4.52 36.99 -28.49
N GLY A 44 5.80 36.93 -28.11
CA GLY A 44 6.72 38.07 -28.01
C GLY A 44 8.03 37.63 -27.35
N THR A 45 9.07 37.29 -28.12
CA THR A 45 10.25 38.10 -28.50
C THR A 45 11.22 38.50 -27.39
N VAL A 46 12.42 37.91 -27.47
CA VAL A 46 13.77 38.49 -27.40
C VAL A 46 14.17 39.37 -26.20
N GLY A 47 15.12 38.85 -25.41
CA GLY A 47 16.36 39.55 -25.02
C GLY A 47 16.34 40.45 -23.78
N ARG A 48 17.02 40.02 -22.72
CA ARG A 48 18.09 40.79 -22.04
C ARG A 48 18.68 40.02 -20.87
N VAL A 49 20.00 39.86 -20.94
CA VAL A 49 20.90 39.60 -19.81
C VAL A 49 20.82 40.81 -18.88
N ALA A 50 20.44 40.59 -17.62
CA ALA A 50 20.58 41.59 -16.57
C ALA A 50 20.95 40.91 -15.25
N ASN A 51 22.19 41.17 -14.84
CA ASN A 51 22.67 41.07 -13.47
C ASN A 51 21.59 41.52 -12.48
N ARG A 52 21.23 40.66 -11.53
CA ARG A 52 20.56 41.08 -10.30
C ARG A 52 21.40 40.66 -9.12
N GLY A 53 22.03 41.68 -8.53
CA GLY A 53 22.67 41.59 -7.23
C GLY A 53 21.67 41.25 -6.13
N CYS A 54 22.22 40.71 -5.06
CA CYS A 54 21.60 40.50 -3.77
C CYS A 54 20.89 41.77 -3.29
N MET A 55 19.57 41.79 -3.35
CA MET A 55 18.74 42.64 -2.49
C MET A 55 18.21 41.76 -1.37
N ALA A 56 18.97 41.74 -0.28
CA ALA A 56 18.45 41.38 1.03
C ALA A 56 17.50 42.49 1.49
N GLY A 57 16.33 42.11 2.00
CA GLY A 57 15.40 43.02 2.66
C GLY A 57 14.27 43.48 1.75
N LEU A 58 13.12 42.83 1.90
CA LEU A 58 11.82 43.45 2.14
C LEU A 58 10.84 42.32 2.46
N GLY A 59 10.50 42.19 3.75
CA GLY A 59 9.53 41.24 4.26
C GLY A 59 8.13 41.57 3.74
N VAL A 60 7.77 41.00 2.59
CA VAL A 60 6.37 40.95 2.16
C VAL A 60 5.74 39.78 2.89
N SER A 61 5.07 40.07 4.01
CA SER A 61 4.12 39.17 4.66
C SER A 61 3.18 38.62 3.58
N PRO A 62 3.06 37.29 3.40
CA PRO A 62 2.12 36.71 2.45
C PRO A 62 0.72 37.23 2.79
N SER A 63 0.16 38.04 1.89
CA SER A 63 -1.15 38.65 2.07
C SER A 63 -2.17 37.55 2.41
N ALA A 64 -3.07 37.82 3.36
CA ALA A 64 -4.03 36.85 3.89
C ALA A 64 -4.91 36.15 2.82
N ARG A 65 -4.91 36.63 1.56
CA ARG A 65 -5.60 36.02 0.42
C ARG A 65 -5.00 34.70 -0.07
N GLU A 66 -3.71 34.43 0.15
CA GLU A 66 -3.11 33.15 -0.28
C GLU A 66 -3.38 31.99 0.67
N ARG A 67 -3.91 32.26 1.88
CA ARG A 67 -4.28 31.22 2.85
C ARG A 67 -5.66 30.58 2.61
N HIS A 68 -6.40 31.03 1.61
CA HIS A 68 -7.72 30.46 1.26
C HIS A 68 -7.68 29.38 0.16
N ALA A 69 -6.52 29.14 -0.45
CA ALA A 69 -6.36 28.07 -1.43
C ALA A 69 -5.81 26.81 -0.75
N CYS A 70 -6.71 25.94 -0.28
CA CYS A 70 -6.55 24.47 -0.25
C CYS A 70 -7.57 23.76 0.67
N ALA A 71 -8.73 24.34 0.93
CA ALA A 71 -9.91 23.50 1.20
C ALA A 71 -10.41 22.96 -0.14
N VAL A 72 -9.65 22.06 -0.77
CA VAL A 72 -10.17 21.26 -1.88
C VAL A 72 -11.21 20.35 -1.25
N GLY A 73 -12.46 20.82 -1.22
CA GLY A 73 -13.58 20.02 -0.78
C GLY A 73 -13.57 18.73 -1.57
N VAL A 74 -13.40 17.60 -0.88
CA VAL A 74 -13.52 16.29 -1.52
C VAL A 74 -14.95 16.24 -2.08
N PRO A 75 -15.14 16.12 -3.41
CA PRO A 75 -16.46 16.18 -3.98
C PRO A 75 -17.31 15.03 -3.41
N ALA A 76 -18.58 15.29 -3.09
CA ALA A 76 -19.49 14.30 -2.50
C ALA A 76 -19.57 13.00 -3.33
N SER A 77 -19.35 13.09 -4.64
CA SER A 77 -19.24 11.94 -5.54
C SER A 77 -18.11 10.98 -5.17
N LEU A 78 -16.96 11.46 -4.67
CA LEU A 78 -15.86 10.59 -4.23
C LEU A 78 -16.25 9.80 -2.98
N TRP A 79 -16.96 10.43 -2.03
CA TRP A 79 -17.45 9.75 -0.83
C TRP A 79 -18.48 8.67 -1.18
N LEU A 80 -19.44 8.99 -2.05
CA LEU A 80 -20.41 8.02 -2.55
C LEU A 80 -19.71 6.86 -3.28
N TRP A 81 -18.68 7.17 -4.07
CA TRP A 81 -17.90 6.16 -4.77
C TRP A 81 -17.10 5.25 -3.83
N LEU A 82 -16.45 5.82 -2.81
CA LEU A 82 -15.75 5.04 -1.78
C LEU A 82 -16.72 4.19 -0.95
N ALA A 83 -17.88 4.75 -0.60
CA ALA A 83 -18.93 4.03 0.13
C ALA A 83 -19.49 2.86 -0.70
N ALA A 84 -19.65 3.04 -2.01
CA ALA A 84 -20.09 2.00 -2.94
C ALA A 84 -18.98 1.02 -3.36
N SER A 85 -17.74 1.23 -2.90
CA SER A 85 -16.62 0.39 -3.34
C SER A 85 -16.73 -1.04 -2.80
N ALA A 86 -16.16 -2.00 -3.54
CA ALA A 86 -16.05 -3.39 -3.12
C ALA A 86 -15.26 -3.55 -1.82
N VAL A 87 -14.26 -2.69 -1.60
CA VAL A 87 -13.45 -2.66 -0.38
C VAL A 87 -14.32 -2.26 0.83
N MET A 88 -15.13 -1.20 0.70
CA MET A 88 -16.07 -0.81 1.77
C MET A 88 -17.16 -1.86 1.95
N SER A 89 -17.72 -2.37 0.86
CA SER A 89 -18.74 -3.42 0.90
C SER A 89 -18.23 -4.66 1.62
N ALA A 90 -17.01 -5.13 1.34
CA ALA A 90 -16.40 -6.24 2.07
C ALA A 90 -16.12 -5.93 3.54
N THR A 91 -15.73 -4.69 3.85
CA THR A 91 -15.53 -4.21 5.23
C THR A 91 -16.84 -4.35 6.03
N VAL A 92 -17.95 -3.84 5.49
CA VAL A 92 -19.28 -3.89 6.11
C VAL A 92 -19.80 -5.32 6.18
N LEU A 93 -19.79 -6.06 5.07
CA LEU A 93 -20.37 -7.41 4.98
C LEU A 93 -19.65 -8.43 5.87
N LEU A 94 -18.33 -8.31 6.02
CA LEU A 94 -17.53 -9.24 6.82
C LEU A 94 -17.33 -8.75 8.26
N GLY A 95 -17.91 -7.60 8.64
CA GLY A 95 -17.69 -6.98 9.95
C GLY A 95 -16.22 -6.67 10.24
N GLN A 96 -15.41 -6.46 9.20
CA GLN A 96 -13.96 -6.34 9.33
C GLN A 96 -13.55 -4.89 9.55
N TRP A 97 -12.73 -4.64 10.55
CA TRP A 97 -12.22 -3.30 10.86
C TRP A 97 -10.88 -3.05 10.16
N GLY A 98 -10.78 -3.40 8.87
CA GLY A 98 -9.54 -3.26 8.09
C GLY A 98 -9.01 -1.82 8.06
N ALA A 99 -9.90 -0.84 8.10
CA ALA A 99 -9.55 0.58 8.18
C ALA A 99 -8.79 0.94 9.48
N LEU A 100 -9.03 0.23 10.59
CA LEU A 100 -8.30 0.46 11.84
C LEU A 100 -6.81 0.11 11.68
N LEU A 101 -6.48 -0.88 10.85
CA LEU A 101 -5.10 -1.23 10.53
C LEU A 101 -4.45 -0.24 9.56
N ALA A 102 -5.24 0.53 8.80
CA ALA A 102 -4.69 1.57 7.92
C ALA A 102 -4.03 2.70 8.72
N TRP A 103 -4.54 3.02 9.92
CA TRP A 103 -3.98 4.05 10.80
C TRP A 103 -2.50 3.82 11.14
N PRO A 104 -2.09 2.70 11.76
CA PRO A 104 -0.69 2.47 12.10
C PRO A 104 0.21 2.34 10.86
N VAL A 105 -0.28 1.79 9.75
CA VAL A 105 0.48 1.74 8.48
C VAL A 105 0.70 3.15 7.92
N THR A 106 -0.32 4.02 7.97
CA THR A 106 -0.22 5.43 7.57
C THR A 106 0.74 6.20 8.48
N ALA A 107 0.68 5.95 9.80
CA ALA A 107 1.59 6.56 10.76
C ALA A 107 3.04 6.15 10.52
N PHE A 108 3.30 4.86 10.24
CA PHE A 108 4.63 4.38 9.83
C PHE A 108 5.13 5.10 8.59
N TRP A 109 4.30 5.16 7.53
CA TRP A 109 4.65 5.86 6.28
C TRP A 109 4.97 7.33 6.51
N TRP A 110 4.07 8.06 7.19
CA TRP A 110 4.21 9.48 7.45
C TRP A 110 5.45 9.82 8.29
N LEU A 111 5.68 9.08 9.39
CA LEU A 111 6.87 9.27 10.23
C LEU A 111 8.17 8.88 9.53
N GLY A 112 8.12 7.84 8.68
CA GLY A 112 9.24 7.42 7.83
C GLY A 112 9.65 8.52 6.85
N ARG A 113 8.70 9.24 6.25
CA ARG A 113 8.99 10.43 5.42
C ARG A 113 9.68 11.55 6.18
N SER A 114 9.36 11.71 7.46
CA SER A 114 10.00 12.70 8.34
C SER A 114 11.32 12.21 8.94
N GLY A 115 11.82 11.03 8.57
CA GLY A 115 13.05 10.45 9.11
C GLY A 115 12.94 9.97 10.56
N ARG A 116 11.75 9.96 11.16
CA ARG A 116 11.50 9.56 12.56
C ARG A 116 11.37 8.04 12.69
N TRP A 117 12.41 7.32 12.26
CA TRP A 117 12.37 5.88 12.03
C TRP A 117 12.04 5.03 13.26
N PHE A 118 12.49 5.41 14.47
CA PHE A 118 12.12 4.67 15.68
C PHE A 118 10.61 4.69 15.93
N ALA A 119 10.01 5.89 15.90
CA ALA A 119 8.58 6.07 16.09
C ALA A 119 7.77 5.42 14.96
N ALA A 120 8.25 5.52 13.71
CA ALA A 120 7.67 4.78 12.60
C ALA A 120 7.68 3.27 12.89
N GLY A 121 8.81 2.76 13.36
CA GLY A 121 8.98 1.38 13.80
C GLY A 121 7.94 0.94 14.82
N LEU A 122 7.68 1.71 15.87
CA LEU A 122 6.66 1.39 16.89
C LEU A 122 5.28 1.14 16.26
N TRP A 123 4.85 2.03 15.36
CA TRP A 123 3.58 1.88 14.65
C TRP A 123 3.57 0.68 13.70
N LEU A 124 4.68 0.42 13.01
CA LEU A 124 4.82 -0.79 12.18
C LEU A 124 4.75 -2.07 13.02
N GLY A 125 5.42 -2.10 14.17
CA GLY A 125 5.38 -3.20 15.12
C GLY A 125 3.96 -3.50 15.61
N PHE A 126 3.24 -2.45 16.00
CA PHE A 126 1.84 -2.55 16.33
C PHE A 126 1.02 -3.13 15.16
N ALA A 127 1.20 -2.63 13.93
CA ALA A 127 0.52 -3.17 12.76
C ALA A 127 0.85 -4.66 12.48
N ILE A 128 2.13 -5.05 12.61
CA ILE A 128 2.58 -6.44 12.44
C ILE A 128 1.94 -7.36 13.48
N SER A 129 1.80 -6.90 14.73
CA SER A 129 1.12 -7.69 15.79
C SER A 129 -0.35 -7.99 15.47
N LEU A 130 -1.00 -7.11 14.69
CA LEU A 130 -2.37 -7.31 14.23
C LEU A 130 -2.42 -8.18 12.96
N LYS A 131 -1.46 -8.01 12.04
CA LYS A 131 -1.33 -8.77 10.79
C LYS A 131 0.14 -9.00 10.40
N LEU A 132 0.58 -10.25 10.54
CA LEU A 132 1.96 -10.66 10.27
C LEU A 132 2.42 -10.43 8.82
N PHE A 133 1.50 -10.37 7.85
CA PHE A 133 1.90 -10.16 6.44
C PHE A 133 2.60 -8.82 6.20
N LEU A 134 2.53 -7.85 7.14
CA LEU A 134 3.25 -6.57 7.06
C LEU A 134 4.74 -6.67 7.46
N ALA A 135 5.20 -7.83 7.93
CA ALA A 135 6.60 -8.06 8.32
C ALA A 135 7.65 -7.72 7.23
N PRO A 136 7.39 -7.87 5.92
CA PRO A 136 8.33 -7.46 4.87
C PRO A 136 8.76 -6.00 4.95
N LEU A 137 7.91 -5.09 5.45
CA LEU A 137 8.30 -3.70 5.68
C LEU A 137 9.40 -3.57 6.73
N SER A 138 9.38 -4.39 7.78
CA SER A 138 10.46 -4.43 8.78
C SER A 138 11.75 -5.01 8.19
N GLY A 139 11.63 -6.00 7.31
CA GLY A 139 12.77 -6.52 6.53
C GLY A 139 13.39 -5.44 5.64
N TRP A 140 12.56 -4.61 5.00
CA TRP A 140 13.04 -3.47 4.23
C TRP A 140 13.80 -2.45 5.10
N CYS A 141 13.25 -2.11 6.27
CA CYS A 141 13.93 -1.23 7.23
C CYS A 141 15.27 -1.79 7.71
N LEU A 142 15.40 -3.11 7.87
CA LEU A 142 16.67 -3.75 8.26
C LEU A 142 17.75 -3.57 7.18
N LEU A 143 17.37 -3.74 5.93
CA LEU A 143 18.27 -3.63 4.78
C LEU A 143 18.68 -2.17 4.51
N ARG A 144 17.78 -1.21 4.76
CA ARG A 144 17.99 0.20 4.49
C ARG A 144 18.67 0.91 5.67
N ARG A 145 19.88 1.46 5.46
CA ARG A 145 20.77 1.97 6.54
C ARG A 145 20.14 3.02 7.45
N ASP A 146 19.45 4.02 6.89
CA ASP A 146 18.79 5.11 7.63
C ASP A 146 17.57 4.64 8.43
N ALA A 147 16.93 3.52 8.02
CA ALA A 147 15.72 3.00 8.63
C ALA A 147 15.93 1.86 9.63
N ARG A 148 17.17 1.40 9.87
CA ARG A 148 17.47 0.25 10.74
C ARG A 148 16.89 0.36 12.16
N VAL A 149 16.88 1.57 12.71
CA VAL A 149 16.32 1.84 14.05
C VAL A 149 14.80 1.57 14.10
N ALA A 150 14.10 1.61 12.97
CA ALA A 150 12.70 1.21 12.88
C ALA A 150 12.48 -0.27 13.20
N VAL A 151 13.48 -1.14 13.01
CA VAL A 151 13.38 -2.56 13.36
C VAL A 151 13.30 -2.74 14.88
N LEU A 152 14.11 -2.00 15.64
CA LEU A 152 13.99 -2.01 17.10
C LEU A 152 12.63 -1.47 17.55
N GLY A 153 12.18 -0.38 16.93
CA GLY A 153 10.84 0.15 17.17
C GLY A 153 9.75 -0.88 16.86
N SER A 154 9.86 -1.62 15.75
CA SER A 154 8.86 -2.62 15.37
C SER A 154 8.83 -3.81 16.32
N LEU A 155 9.99 -4.27 16.79
CA LEU A 155 10.06 -5.30 17.83
C LEU A 155 9.39 -4.85 19.13
N LEU A 156 9.68 -3.62 19.59
CA LEU A 156 9.09 -3.07 20.82
C LEU A 156 7.58 -2.86 20.68
N GLY A 157 7.12 -2.27 19.56
CA GLY A 157 5.71 -2.05 19.29
C GLY A 157 4.91 -3.35 19.20
N ALA A 158 5.47 -4.37 18.52
CA ALA A 158 4.84 -5.68 18.44
C ALA A 158 4.79 -6.39 19.81
N THR A 159 5.90 -6.34 20.55
CA THR A 159 6.01 -6.95 21.88
C THR A 159 5.01 -6.31 22.85
N ALA A 160 4.92 -4.98 22.89
CA ALA A 160 3.97 -4.27 23.74
C ALA A 160 2.51 -4.63 23.41
N ALA A 161 2.17 -4.72 22.13
CA ALA A 161 0.82 -5.09 21.69
C ALA A 161 0.46 -6.53 22.04
N VAL A 162 1.40 -7.47 21.84
CA VAL A 162 1.22 -8.88 22.20
C VAL A 162 1.14 -9.05 23.72
N ALA A 163 2.01 -8.38 24.48
CA ALA A 163 1.99 -8.43 25.95
C ALA A 163 0.66 -7.87 26.50
N LEU A 164 0.16 -6.76 25.94
CA LEU A 164 -1.14 -6.20 26.32
C LEU A 164 -2.27 -7.18 26.02
N GLY A 165 -2.30 -7.78 24.83
CA GLY A 165 -3.33 -8.76 24.50
C GLY A 165 -3.23 -10.02 25.36
N ALA A 166 -2.03 -10.50 25.68
CA ALA A 166 -1.83 -11.63 26.59
C ALA A 166 -2.26 -11.31 28.02
N ALA A 167 -2.05 -10.08 28.49
CA ALA A 167 -2.53 -9.63 29.80
C ALA A 167 -4.06 -9.55 29.86
N VAL A 168 -4.72 -9.12 28.78
CA VAL A 168 -6.19 -8.96 28.73
C VAL A 168 -6.92 -10.28 28.46
N TYR A 169 -6.39 -11.14 27.58
CA TYR A 169 -7.06 -12.37 27.11
C TYR A 169 -6.44 -13.66 27.64
N GLY A 170 -5.29 -13.57 28.29
CA GLY A 170 -4.47 -14.73 28.65
C GLY A 170 -3.59 -15.24 27.50
N PRO A 171 -2.44 -15.86 27.79
CA PRO A 171 -1.54 -16.39 26.76
C PRO A 171 -2.15 -17.58 25.99
N PHE A 172 -3.05 -18.34 26.60
CA PHE A 172 -3.69 -19.50 25.96
C PHE A 172 -4.58 -19.10 24.77
N ALA A 173 -5.19 -17.91 24.79
CA ALA A 173 -5.97 -17.39 23.68
C ALA A 173 -5.14 -17.29 22.37
N TYR A 174 -3.82 -17.07 22.47
CA TYR A 174 -2.93 -17.05 21.32
C TYR A 174 -2.68 -18.45 20.74
N LEU A 175 -2.56 -19.47 21.59
CA LEU A 175 -2.41 -20.85 21.15
C LEU A 175 -3.68 -21.35 20.47
N GLU A 176 -4.85 -21.03 21.03
CA GLU A 176 -6.14 -21.31 20.40
C GLU A 176 -6.26 -20.61 19.05
N TRP A 177 -5.89 -19.33 18.97
CA TRP A 177 -5.86 -18.59 17.70
C TRP A 177 -4.94 -19.24 16.67
N ILE A 178 -3.71 -19.65 17.05
CA ILE A 178 -2.79 -20.37 16.15
C ILE A 178 -3.41 -21.69 15.68
N ASN A 179 -4.10 -22.42 16.56
CA ASN A 179 -4.78 -23.65 16.20
C ASN A 179 -5.93 -23.39 15.20
N GLN A 180 -6.70 -22.32 15.39
CA GLN A 180 -7.77 -21.92 14.45
C GLN A 180 -7.23 -21.49 13.08
N LEU A 181 -6.02 -20.91 13.02
CA LEU A 181 -5.38 -20.60 11.74
C LEU A 181 -5.11 -21.86 10.90
N ARG A 182 -4.91 -23.03 11.53
CA ARG A 182 -4.68 -24.30 10.82
C ARG A 182 -5.94 -24.83 10.14
N SER A 183 -7.13 -24.44 10.59
CA SER A 183 -8.40 -24.85 9.97
C SER A 183 -8.85 -23.93 8.84
N VAL A 184 -8.09 -22.88 8.50
CA VAL A 184 -8.44 -21.99 7.40
C VAL A 184 -8.27 -22.70 6.06
N SER A 185 -9.38 -23.02 5.42
CA SER A 185 -9.45 -23.73 4.13
C SER A 185 -10.13 -22.91 3.01
N TRP A 186 -10.68 -21.75 3.35
CA TRP A 186 -11.44 -20.88 2.43
C TRP A 186 -10.57 -19.86 1.68
N TYR A 187 -9.32 -20.21 1.38
CA TYR A 187 -8.40 -19.36 0.63
C TYR A 187 -8.89 -19.04 -0.79
N TRP A 188 -9.77 -19.88 -1.37
CA TRP A 188 -10.40 -19.65 -2.66
C TRP A 188 -11.47 -18.55 -2.66
N GLY A 189 -11.86 -18.00 -1.50
CA GLY A 189 -12.94 -17.02 -1.39
C GLY A 189 -12.79 -15.84 -2.35
N VAL A 190 -13.88 -15.40 -2.98
CA VAL A 190 -13.86 -14.36 -4.04
C VAL A 190 -13.13 -13.10 -3.61
N THR A 191 -13.28 -12.70 -2.35
CA THR A 191 -12.66 -11.50 -1.75
C THR A 191 -11.16 -11.67 -1.50
N ASN A 192 -10.57 -12.85 -1.70
CA ASN A 192 -9.13 -13.06 -1.56
C ASN A 192 -8.41 -12.67 -2.86
N ALA A 193 -7.71 -11.53 -2.82
CA ALA A 193 -6.96 -10.96 -3.93
C ALA A 193 -5.52 -11.47 -4.02
N SER A 194 -5.09 -12.40 -3.16
CA SER A 194 -3.72 -12.91 -3.20
C SER A 194 -3.48 -13.90 -4.34
N VAL A 195 -2.20 -14.15 -4.61
CA VAL A 195 -1.78 -15.18 -5.58
C VAL A 195 -2.30 -16.56 -5.20
N TRP A 196 -2.35 -16.88 -3.91
CA TRP A 196 -2.91 -18.15 -3.46
C TRP A 196 -4.40 -18.22 -3.80
N GLY A 197 -5.18 -17.19 -3.47
CA GLY A 197 -6.61 -17.18 -3.81
C GLY A 197 -6.87 -17.40 -5.30
N TRP A 198 -6.08 -16.74 -6.15
CA TRP A 198 -6.15 -16.92 -7.61
C TRP A 198 -5.77 -18.34 -8.06
N ILE A 199 -4.64 -18.90 -7.59
CA ILE A 199 -4.22 -20.27 -7.95
C ILE A 199 -5.27 -21.28 -7.49
N ALA A 200 -5.77 -21.14 -6.27
CA ALA A 200 -6.77 -22.06 -5.72
C ALA A 200 -8.07 -22.06 -6.52
N ARG A 201 -8.59 -20.90 -6.91
CA ARG A 201 -9.79 -20.81 -7.76
C ARG A 201 -9.56 -21.37 -9.16
N THR A 202 -8.32 -21.25 -9.66
CA THR A 202 -7.98 -21.67 -11.02
C THR A 202 -7.71 -23.17 -11.11
N TRP A 203 -7.06 -23.76 -10.10
CA TRP A 203 -6.51 -25.12 -10.20
C TRP A 203 -6.92 -26.09 -9.09
N SER A 204 -7.75 -25.67 -8.13
CA SER A 204 -8.21 -26.51 -7.03
C SER A 204 -9.74 -26.63 -7.03
N PRO A 205 -10.32 -27.78 -6.64
CA PRO A 205 -11.75 -27.87 -6.39
C PRO A 205 -12.18 -26.83 -5.35
N SER A 206 -13.26 -26.12 -5.61
CA SER A 206 -13.83 -25.17 -4.65
C SER A 206 -15.37 -25.14 -4.74
N PRO A 207 -16.08 -24.73 -3.68
CA PRO A 207 -17.54 -24.75 -3.67
C PRO A 207 -18.21 -23.77 -4.64
N TYR A 208 -17.52 -22.70 -5.03
CA TYR A 208 -18.10 -21.60 -5.82
C TYR A 208 -17.26 -21.22 -7.05
N PHE A 209 -16.29 -22.04 -7.45
CA PHE A 209 -15.50 -21.81 -8.65
C PHE A 209 -15.24 -23.13 -9.36
N THR A 210 -15.48 -23.13 -10.67
CA THR A 210 -15.04 -24.20 -11.58
C THR A 210 -13.55 -24.01 -11.86
N ALA A 211 -12.73 -25.02 -11.60
CA ALA A 211 -11.30 -24.97 -11.93
C ALA A 211 -11.09 -25.09 -13.44
N VAL A 212 -10.02 -24.49 -13.97
CA VAL A 212 -9.53 -24.71 -15.35
C VAL A 212 -9.02 -26.14 -15.51
N ALA A 213 -8.27 -26.61 -14.51
CA ALA A 213 -7.76 -27.97 -14.42
C ALA A 213 -7.58 -28.34 -12.95
N HIS A 214 -7.61 -29.63 -12.60
CA HIS A 214 -7.41 -30.08 -11.24
C HIS A 214 -5.94 -30.45 -11.01
N LEU A 215 -5.24 -29.66 -10.20
CA LEU A 215 -3.89 -29.97 -9.75
C LEU A 215 -3.93 -30.60 -8.34
N PRO A 216 -2.96 -31.48 -8.00
CA PRO A 216 -2.79 -31.92 -6.63
C PRO A 216 -2.57 -30.74 -5.69
N ILE A 217 -3.12 -30.79 -4.48
CA ILE A 217 -3.08 -29.64 -3.56
C ILE A 217 -1.64 -29.23 -3.20
N SER A 218 -0.71 -30.18 -3.14
CA SER A 218 0.72 -29.91 -2.92
C SER A 218 1.33 -29.00 -4.01
N TRP A 219 0.88 -29.12 -5.26
CA TRP A 219 1.31 -28.27 -6.37
C TRP A 219 0.73 -26.86 -6.24
N VAL A 220 -0.54 -26.74 -5.87
CA VAL A 220 -1.19 -25.45 -5.60
C VAL A 220 -0.46 -24.69 -4.49
N TYR A 221 -0.12 -25.37 -3.39
CA TYR A 221 0.69 -24.79 -2.30
C TYR A 221 2.09 -24.41 -2.78
N GLY A 222 2.80 -25.35 -3.43
CA GLY A 222 4.17 -25.13 -3.90
C GLY A 222 4.27 -23.94 -4.85
N LEU A 223 3.35 -23.84 -5.81
CA LEU A 223 3.31 -22.72 -6.77
C LEU A 223 2.98 -21.40 -6.07
N SER A 224 2.03 -21.40 -5.13
CA SER A 224 1.68 -20.19 -4.37
C SER A 224 2.86 -19.67 -3.55
N ILE A 225 3.58 -20.57 -2.86
CA ILE A 225 4.77 -20.23 -2.08
C ILE A 225 5.89 -19.73 -3.00
N ALA A 226 6.17 -20.44 -4.10
CA ALA A 226 7.22 -20.07 -5.04
C ALA A 226 6.98 -18.68 -5.62
N LEU A 227 5.78 -18.40 -6.15
CA LEU A 227 5.44 -17.10 -6.72
C LEU A 227 5.44 -15.98 -5.66
N SER A 228 4.88 -16.23 -4.48
CA SER A 228 4.91 -15.28 -3.37
C SER A 228 6.34 -14.95 -2.93
N THR A 229 7.22 -15.95 -2.90
CA THR A 229 8.63 -15.77 -2.53
C THR A 229 9.36 -14.96 -3.59
N ILE A 230 9.20 -15.32 -4.87
CA ILE A 230 9.84 -14.61 -5.99
C ILE A 230 9.40 -13.14 -6.00
N VAL A 231 8.09 -12.87 -6.01
CA VAL A 231 7.56 -11.50 -6.07
C VAL A 231 7.90 -10.74 -4.80
N GLY A 232 7.82 -11.37 -3.62
CA GLY A 232 8.16 -10.76 -2.33
C GLY A 232 9.63 -10.34 -2.26
N VAL A 233 10.55 -11.21 -2.67
CA VAL A 233 11.99 -10.93 -2.71
C VAL A 233 12.30 -9.83 -3.72
N ILE A 234 11.76 -9.91 -4.95
CA ILE A 234 11.97 -8.86 -5.96
C ILE A 234 11.44 -7.51 -5.46
N SER A 235 10.27 -7.49 -4.80
CA SER A 235 9.68 -6.26 -4.25
C SER A 235 10.56 -5.67 -3.15
N LEU A 236 11.09 -6.52 -2.26
CA LEU A 236 11.99 -6.14 -1.17
C LEU A 236 13.31 -5.56 -1.68
N LEU A 237 13.92 -6.21 -2.68
CA LEU A 237 15.14 -5.74 -3.32
C LEU A 237 14.90 -4.43 -4.08
N ARG A 238 13.81 -4.33 -4.84
CA ARG A 238 13.43 -3.10 -5.54
C ARG A 238 13.23 -1.94 -4.58
N ALA A 239 12.59 -2.18 -3.44
CA ALA A 239 12.33 -1.16 -2.41
C ALA A 239 13.61 -0.54 -1.82
N GLN A 240 14.78 -1.18 -1.96
CA GLN A 240 16.08 -0.60 -1.55
C GLN A 240 16.53 0.56 -2.46
N HIS A 241 16.00 0.62 -3.67
CA HIS A 241 16.48 1.54 -4.72
C HIS A 241 15.50 2.67 -5.05
N VAL A 242 14.44 2.82 -4.26
CA VAL A 242 13.41 3.85 -4.43
C VAL A 242 13.23 4.66 -3.15
N ASP A 243 12.52 5.79 -3.23
CA ASP A 243 12.18 6.58 -2.04
C ASP A 243 11.15 5.89 -1.14
N VAL A 244 10.92 6.48 0.03
CA VAL A 244 10.03 5.94 1.07
C VAL A 244 8.59 5.81 0.56
N ASP A 245 8.08 6.75 -0.23
CA ASP A 245 6.70 6.71 -0.71
C ASP A 245 6.49 5.50 -1.62
N GLN A 246 7.38 5.32 -2.61
CA GLN A 246 7.32 4.19 -3.52
C GLN A 246 7.61 2.85 -2.82
N ALA A 247 8.59 2.81 -1.91
CA ALA A 247 8.92 1.59 -1.16
C ALA A 247 7.74 1.11 -0.32
N VAL A 248 7.09 2.00 0.43
CA VAL A 248 5.95 1.62 1.27
C VAL A 248 4.75 1.20 0.42
N ALA A 249 4.41 1.94 -0.65
CA ALA A 249 3.35 1.52 -1.57
C ALA A 249 3.61 0.12 -2.13
N LEU A 250 4.81 -0.09 -2.69
CA LEU A 250 5.23 -1.36 -3.27
C LEU A 250 5.13 -2.51 -2.25
N LEU A 251 5.69 -2.33 -1.06
CA LEU A 251 5.75 -3.40 -0.07
C LEU A 251 4.41 -3.71 0.58
N VAL A 252 3.52 -2.73 0.80
CA VAL A 252 2.17 -3.00 1.29
C VAL A 252 1.37 -3.79 0.25
N ILE A 253 1.43 -3.39 -1.02
CA ILE A 253 0.74 -4.10 -2.11
C ILE A 253 1.30 -5.51 -2.28
N ALA A 254 2.63 -5.64 -2.32
CA ALA A 254 3.29 -6.95 -2.42
C ALA A 254 2.96 -7.84 -1.22
N SER A 255 2.88 -7.28 -0.01
CA SER A 255 2.49 -8.03 1.19
C SER A 255 1.08 -8.59 1.08
N LEU A 256 0.11 -7.83 0.55
CA LEU A 256 -1.24 -8.32 0.29
C LEU A 256 -1.24 -9.40 -0.79
N TRP A 257 -0.48 -9.20 -1.86
CA TRP A 257 -0.40 -10.11 -3.00
C TRP A 257 0.21 -11.46 -2.61
N CYS A 258 1.26 -11.45 -1.80
CA CYS A 258 1.98 -12.64 -1.31
C CYS A 258 1.31 -13.30 -0.09
N SER A 259 0.40 -12.61 0.61
CA SER A 259 -0.24 -13.18 1.79
C SER A 259 -1.16 -14.35 1.43
N PRO A 260 -1.33 -15.37 2.30
CA PRO A 260 -2.28 -16.45 2.04
C PRO A 260 -3.73 -15.94 1.94
N LEU A 261 -4.05 -14.85 2.64
CA LEU A 261 -5.38 -14.26 2.77
C LEU A 261 -5.34 -12.75 2.50
N GLY A 262 -5.04 -12.38 1.26
CA GLY A 262 -4.98 -11.00 0.78
C GLY A 262 -6.37 -10.42 0.56
N TRP A 263 -7.17 -10.32 1.62
CA TRP A 263 -8.55 -9.88 1.49
C TRP A 263 -8.66 -8.44 0.97
N ILE A 264 -9.64 -8.18 0.10
CA ILE A 264 -9.80 -6.87 -0.54
C ILE A 264 -10.02 -5.71 0.43
N TYR A 265 -10.61 -5.96 1.60
CA TYR A 265 -10.83 -4.90 2.60
C TYR A 265 -9.51 -4.36 3.19
N TYR A 266 -8.37 -5.01 2.93
CA TYR A 266 -7.05 -4.43 3.21
C TYR A 266 -6.56 -3.45 2.14
N GLY A 267 -7.30 -3.22 1.06
CA GLY A 267 -6.96 -2.21 0.05
C GLY A 267 -6.74 -0.82 0.66
N TRP A 268 -7.41 -0.51 1.78
CA TRP A 268 -7.20 0.71 2.56
C TRP A 268 -5.76 0.92 3.03
N LEU A 269 -4.98 -0.15 3.25
CA LEU A 269 -3.60 -0.05 3.75
C LEU A 269 -2.67 0.62 2.73
N ALA A 270 -2.87 0.34 1.45
CA ALA A 270 -2.05 0.87 0.37
C ALA A 270 -2.50 2.26 -0.09
N LEU A 271 -3.73 2.67 0.26
CA LEU A 271 -4.35 3.87 -0.27
C LEU A 271 -3.52 5.15 -0.03
N PRO A 272 -3.00 5.46 1.17
CA PRO A 272 -2.26 6.70 1.39
C PRO A 272 -1.01 6.86 0.52
N PRO A 273 -0.03 5.93 0.51
CA PRO A 273 1.17 6.11 -0.31
C PRO A 273 0.87 5.99 -1.81
N VAL A 274 -0.11 5.18 -2.23
CA VAL A 274 -0.53 5.10 -3.64
C VAL A 274 -1.19 6.39 -4.11
N LEU A 275 -2.10 6.96 -3.30
CA LEU A 275 -2.76 8.22 -3.62
C LEU A 275 -1.74 9.36 -3.69
N TRP A 276 -0.77 9.39 -2.78
CA TRP A 276 0.33 10.35 -2.84
C TRP A 276 1.12 10.24 -4.15
N LEU A 277 1.53 9.03 -4.54
CA LEU A 277 2.27 8.81 -5.80
C LEU A 277 1.41 9.13 -7.04
N TRP A 278 0.09 8.90 -6.99
CA TRP A 278 -0.82 9.34 -8.05
C TRP A 278 -0.81 10.86 -8.15
N LEU A 279 -1.06 11.56 -7.04
CA LEU A 279 -1.18 13.01 -7.01
C LEU A 279 0.11 13.70 -7.45
N ASP A 280 1.26 13.09 -7.15
CA ASP A 280 2.58 13.53 -7.62
C ASP A 280 2.85 13.18 -9.11
N GLY A 281 1.88 12.57 -9.80
CA GLY A 281 1.98 12.18 -11.20
C GLY A 281 2.99 11.07 -11.46
N ARG A 282 3.43 10.34 -10.43
CA ARG A 282 4.48 9.33 -10.55
C ARG A 282 3.96 7.98 -11.01
N LEU A 283 2.70 7.66 -10.74
CA LEU A 283 2.10 6.41 -11.17
C LEU A 283 1.61 6.46 -12.63
N PRO A 284 1.74 5.35 -13.38
CA PRO A 284 1.18 5.24 -14.73
C PRO A 284 -0.36 5.18 -14.67
N PRO A 285 -1.09 6.21 -15.17
CA PRO A 285 -2.51 6.39 -14.88
C PRO A 285 -3.40 5.24 -15.35
N LEU A 286 -3.06 4.58 -16.47
CA LEU A 286 -3.81 3.43 -16.97
C LEU A 286 -3.79 2.24 -16.00
N LEU A 287 -2.64 1.93 -15.40
CA LEU A 287 -2.53 0.83 -14.43
C LEU A 287 -3.27 1.16 -13.13
N VAL A 288 -3.23 2.42 -12.70
CA VAL A 288 -3.95 2.81 -11.49
C VAL A 288 -5.47 2.83 -11.70
N LEU A 289 -5.93 3.27 -12.87
CA LEU A 289 -7.34 3.19 -13.24
C LEU A 289 -7.80 1.73 -13.35
N ALA A 290 -7.02 0.86 -14.00
CA ALA A 290 -7.31 -0.57 -14.07
C ALA A 290 -7.38 -1.21 -12.67
N GLY A 291 -6.40 -0.90 -11.80
CA GLY A 291 -6.38 -1.33 -10.41
C GLY A 291 -7.62 -0.85 -9.64
N ALA A 292 -7.97 0.43 -9.78
CA ALA A 292 -9.14 1.02 -9.12
C ALA A 292 -10.45 0.38 -9.61
N VAL A 293 -10.64 0.21 -10.91
CA VAL A 293 -11.86 -0.42 -11.46
C VAL A 293 -12.00 -1.86 -10.96
N LEU A 294 -10.93 -2.66 -11.05
CA LEU A 294 -10.97 -4.07 -10.67
C LEU A 294 -11.05 -4.28 -9.16
N LEU A 295 -10.42 -3.42 -8.35
CA LEU A 295 -10.36 -3.58 -6.89
C LEU A 295 -11.49 -2.87 -6.17
N LEU A 296 -11.92 -1.71 -6.65
CA LEU A 296 -12.91 -0.85 -5.97
C LEU A 296 -14.29 -0.96 -6.60
N TRP A 297 -14.41 -1.24 -7.90
CA TRP A 297 -15.71 -1.20 -8.57
C TRP A 297 -16.34 -2.57 -8.84
N SER A 298 -15.60 -3.65 -8.60
CA SER A 298 -16.10 -4.99 -8.92
C SER A 298 -17.22 -5.42 -7.95
N PRO A 299 -18.47 -5.58 -8.42
CA PRO A 299 -19.62 -5.74 -7.55
C PRO A 299 -19.66 -7.14 -6.93
N LEU A 300 -19.28 -7.24 -5.65
CA LEU A 300 -19.34 -8.47 -4.85
C LEU A 300 -20.66 -9.24 -4.99
N PRO A 301 -21.85 -8.59 -4.97
CA PRO A 301 -23.12 -9.30 -5.09
C PRO A 301 -23.29 -10.00 -6.44
N ILE A 302 -22.77 -9.42 -7.52
CA ILE A 302 -22.89 -9.99 -8.87
C ILE A 302 -22.04 -11.25 -8.97
N PHE A 303 -20.82 -11.25 -8.42
CA PHE A 303 -19.99 -12.46 -8.42
C PHE A 303 -20.62 -13.58 -7.60
N GLY A 304 -21.15 -13.28 -6.41
CA GLY A 304 -21.89 -14.28 -5.63
C GLY A 304 -23.08 -14.84 -6.42
N TRP A 305 -23.87 -13.97 -7.05
CA TRP A 305 -25.05 -14.36 -7.82
C TRP A 305 -24.71 -15.23 -9.05
N LEU A 306 -23.70 -14.84 -9.83
CA LEU A 306 -23.23 -15.62 -10.99
C LEU A 306 -22.70 -16.99 -10.56
N SER A 307 -22.08 -17.07 -9.38
CA SER A 307 -21.56 -18.33 -8.84
C SER A 307 -22.66 -19.35 -8.56
N VAL A 308 -23.77 -18.91 -7.97
CA VAL A 308 -24.88 -19.79 -7.60
C VAL A 308 -25.60 -20.37 -8.82
N ARG A 309 -25.58 -19.67 -9.96
CA ARG A 309 -26.28 -20.12 -11.18
C ARG A 309 -25.50 -21.12 -12.04
N GLY A 310 -24.30 -21.53 -11.62
CA GLY A 310 -23.53 -22.55 -12.35
C GLY A 310 -23.04 -22.10 -13.73
N VAL A 311 -23.05 -20.80 -14.03
CA VAL A 311 -22.60 -20.22 -15.32
C VAL A 311 -21.06 -20.16 -15.39
N GLN A 312 -20.37 -20.71 -14.39
CA GLN A 312 -18.93 -20.56 -14.25
C GLN A 312 -18.17 -21.60 -15.06
N THR A 313 -17.34 -21.12 -15.96
CA THR A 313 -16.29 -21.91 -16.61
C THR A 313 -14.97 -21.77 -15.86
N GLY A 314 -14.01 -22.66 -16.10
CA GLY A 314 -12.64 -22.50 -15.60
C GLY A 314 -12.04 -21.13 -15.91
N TRP A 315 -12.28 -20.63 -17.13
CA TRP A 315 -11.81 -19.32 -17.57
C TRP A 315 -12.44 -18.16 -16.80
N TRP A 316 -13.69 -18.29 -16.38
CA TRP A 316 -14.32 -17.30 -15.51
C TRP A 316 -13.57 -17.19 -14.17
N SER A 317 -13.22 -18.31 -13.54
CA SER A 317 -12.49 -18.34 -12.26
C SER A 317 -11.09 -17.72 -12.38
N PHE A 318 -10.41 -17.97 -13.49
CA PHE A 318 -9.11 -17.40 -13.81
C PHE A 318 -9.16 -15.88 -14.04
N THR A 319 -10.21 -15.39 -14.70
CA THR A 319 -10.36 -13.98 -15.10
C THR A 319 -11.24 -13.21 -14.10
N LEU A 320 -12.55 -13.12 -14.36
CA LEU A 320 -13.51 -12.30 -13.63
C LEU A 320 -13.69 -12.74 -12.18
N GLY A 321 -13.72 -14.05 -11.91
CA GLY A 321 -13.77 -14.61 -10.56
C GLY A 321 -12.53 -14.29 -9.72
N SER A 322 -11.47 -13.78 -10.35
CA SER A 322 -10.25 -13.30 -9.72
C SER A 322 -9.96 -11.83 -10.02
N ALA A 323 -11.00 -11.03 -10.32
CA ALA A 323 -10.86 -9.60 -10.65
C ALA A 323 -10.02 -8.83 -9.62
N TYR A 324 -10.19 -9.11 -8.33
CA TYR A 324 -9.43 -8.43 -7.27
C TYR A 324 -7.94 -8.75 -7.28
N PHE A 325 -7.56 -9.99 -7.64
CA PHE A 325 -6.16 -10.36 -7.82
C PHE A 325 -5.53 -9.57 -8.97
N TRP A 326 -6.27 -9.42 -10.08
CA TRP A 326 -5.83 -8.60 -11.22
C TRP A 326 -5.75 -7.11 -10.87
N GLY A 327 -6.69 -6.60 -10.08
CA GLY A 327 -6.64 -5.22 -9.57
C GLY A 327 -5.42 -4.97 -8.69
N LEU A 328 -5.12 -5.90 -7.78
CA LEU A 328 -3.94 -5.83 -6.92
C LEU A 328 -2.64 -5.95 -7.74
N THR A 329 -2.63 -6.82 -8.75
CA THR A 329 -1.51 -6.96 -9.69
C THR A 329 -1.27 -5.67 -10.49
N ALA A 330 -2.34 -5.01 -10.95
CA ALA A 330 -2.23 -3.73 -11.65
C ALA A 330 -1.63 -2.63 -10.76
N PHE A 331 -2.06 -2.54 -9.50
CA PHE A 331 -1.44 -1.64 -8.51
C PHE A 331 0.02 -1.99 -8.22
N LEU A 332 0.36 -3.29 -8.13
CA LEU A 332 1.72 -3.74 -7.92
C LEU A 332 2.62 -3.28 -9.07
N LEU A 333 2.19 -3.51 -10.32
CA LEU A 333 2.89 -3.06 -11.52
C LEU A 333 2.99 -1.52 -11.56
N ALA A 334 1.92 -0.80 -11.20
CA ALA A 334 1.97 0.66 -11.12
C ALA A 334 3.03 1.16 -10.12
N ALA A 335 3.15 0.51 -8.96
CA ALA A 335 4.18 0.84 -7.96
C ALA A 335 5.60 0.49 -8.45
N TYR A 336 5.78 -0.63 -9.18
CA TYR A 336 7.06 -0.99 -9.80
C TYR A 336 7.53 0.04 -10.83
N TYR A 337 6.61 0.48 -11.70
CA TYR A 337 6.87 1.41 -12.78
C TYR A 337 6.67 2.89 -12.39
N ALA A 338 6.46 3.18 -11.10
CA ALA A 338 6.35 4.56 -10.65
C ALA A 338 7.65 5.32 -10.99
N ARG A 339 7.50 6.51 -11.56
CA ARG A 339 8.62 7.36 -11.96
C ARG A 339 9.46 7.73 -10.72
N PRO A 340 10.81 7.76 -10.83
CA PRO A 340 11.65 8.31 -9.77
C PRO A 340 11.29 9.77 -9.49
N THR A 341 11.50 10.25 -8.27
CA THR A 341 11.40 11.68 -7.97
C THR A 341 12.42 12.46 -8.78
N ASN A 342 11.98 13.38 -9.64
CA ASN A 342 12.83 14.20 -10.52
C ASN A 342 13.80 15.15 -9.77
N GLY A 343 13.75 15.21 -8.43
CA GLY A 343 14.36 16.28 -7.64
C GLY A 343 15.52 15.90 -6.74
N VAL A 344 15.98 14.64 -6.73
CA VAL A 344 17.18 14.27 -5.99
C VAL A 344 18.15 13.61 -6.96
N SER A 345 18.80 14.44 -7.78
CA SER A 345 20.19 14.21 -8.10
C SER A 345 20.85 13.89 -6.76
N ARG A 346 21.07 12.61 -6.45
CA ARG A 346 21.82 12.21 -5.26
C ARG A 346 23.03 13.12 -5.28
N GLY A 347 23.15 13.95 -4.25
CA GLY A 347 24.27 14.84 -4.12
C GLY A 347 25.54 14.02 -4.10
N ASN A 348 26.09 13.73 -5.28
CA ASN A 348 27.35 14.34 -5.63
C ASN A 348 27.07 15.83 -5.49
N ALA A 349 27.08 16.32 -4.23
CA ALA A 349 27.47 17.68 -4.00
C ALA A 349 28.67 17.84 -4.92
N PRO A 350 28.68 18.80 -5.87
CA PRO A 350 29.90 19.10 -6.57
C PRO A 350 30.92 19.18 -5.45
N VAL A 351 31.87 18.23 -5.43
CA VAL A 351 33.01 18.30 -4.54
C VAL A 351 33.46 19.71 -4.77
N SER A 352 33.23 20.60 -3.81
CA SER A 352 33.59 21.98 -3.98
C SER A 352 35.07 21.88 -4.20
N SER A 353 35.48 22.09 -5.45
CA SER A 353 36.85 22.28 -5.86
C SER A 353 37.26 23.64 -5.29
N ALA A 354 37.39 23.65 -3.97
CA ALA A 354 37.78 24.70 -3.05
C ALA A 354 38.12 23.91 -1.77
N GLU A 355 39.35 23.85 -1.28
CA GLU A 355 40.46 24.77 -1.39
C GLU A 355 41.74 23.99 -1.70
N GLU A 356 42.36 24.31 -2.83
CA GLU A 356 43.81 24.32 -2.91
C GLU A 356 44.29 25.35 -1.89
N VAL A 357 44.50 24.89 -0.65
CA VAL A 357 45.16 25.64 0.41
C VAL A 357 46.58 25.86 -0.10
N SER A 358 46.77 27.01 -0.76
CA SER A 358 48.09 27.60 -0.89
C SER A 358 48.66 27.70 0.53
N ASN A 359 49.78 27.02 0.72
CA ASN A 359 50.44 26.82 2.00
C ASN A 359 51.67 27.74 2.01
N PRO A 360 51.59 28.98 2.52
CA PRO A 360 52.72 29.90 2.49
C PRO A 360 53.46 29.92 3.84
N LEU A 361 53.74 28.76 4.46
CA LEU A 361 54.66 28.66 5.60
C LEU A 361 55.28 27.24 5.57
N GLY A 362 56.52 27.01 5.13
CA GLY A 362 57.67 27.89 5.22
C GLY A 362 58.12 28.03 6.68
N GLY A 363 58.66 26.98 7.30
CA GLY A 363 59.52 27.17 8.48
C GLY A 363 59.44 26.12 9.59
N ALA A 364 60.40 25.19 9.56
CA ALA A 364 61.21 24.74 10.70
C ALA A 364 60.55 24.15 11.97
N ARG A 365 60.77 22.84 12.18
CA ARG A 365 61.55 22.24 13.30
C ARG A 365 61.37 20.71 13.27
N LYS A 366 62.44 19.94 12.99
CA LYS A 366 63.32 19.25 13.97
C LYS A 366 62.50 18.35 14.93
N SER A 367 62.52 17.02 14.74
CA SER A 367 63.56 16.06 15.18
C SER A 367 63.34 15.58 16.63
N LEU A 368 63.49 14.26 16.81
CA LEU A 368 63.43 13.46 18.06
C LEU A 368 62.01 13.30 18.63
N ILE A 369 61.54 12.11 19.00
CA ILE A 369 62.13 11.18 19.97
C ILE A 369 61.80 9.71 19.62
N HIS A 370 62.86 8.88 19.62
CA HIS A 370 62.89 7.43 19.83
C HIS A 370 62.71 7.13 21.33
N LEU A 371 61.97 6.07 21.70
CA LEU A 371 61.99 5.26 22.96
C LEU A 371 60.53 4.88 23.33
N GLY A 372 60.13 3.68 23.75
CA GLY A 372 60.73 2.38 24.06
C GLY A 372 59.55 1.39 24.24
N ALA A 373 59.65 0.13 23.80
CA ALA A 373 60.03 -1.03 24.61
C ALA A 373 59.10 -1.34 25.81
N LEU A 374 58.43 -2.49 25.71
CA LEU A 374 58.10 -3.48 26.76
C LEU A 374 57.32 -3.02 28.01
N GLN A 375 56.09 -3.56 28.13
CA GLN A 375 55.70 -4.44 29.25
C GLN A 375 54.54 -5.34 28.85
#